data_AF-B2JD13-F1
#
_entry.id   AF-B2JD13-F1
#
_cell.length_a   1.000
_cell.length_b   1.000
_cell.length_c   1.000
_cell.angle_alpha   90.00
_cell.angle_beta   90.00
_cell.angle_gamma   90.00
#
_symmetry.space_group_name_H-M   'P 1'
#
loop_
_entity.id
_entity.type
_entity.pdbx_description
1 polymer ?
#
loop_
_entity_poly.entity_id
_entity_poly.type
_entity_poly.pdbx_seq_one_letter_code
_entity_poly.pdbx_strand_id
1 'polypeptide(L)'
;MNQSEFAALHGVSRKTVTKWKERGWLVFAGDAIDVKASNANLTRYRRDGAPAVTQSAKQTAKGNKRQSVTLAAKGVTLEDGESASEVAGRILSGNVELLSFDEARCLKENYLGLMAQLEYERKSGSLVELDTATAILFEEFRAQRDAWLNWPTRVGPILAADLGVEADRVVETLTAHVHKHIAQLGEPEANFSEREG
;
A
#
# COMPACT_ATOMS: atom_id res chain seq x y z
N MET A 1 -20.86 24.72 -31.85
CA MET A 1 -20.80 25.84 -30.88
C MET A 1 -19.45 26.51 -30.98
N ASN A 2 -19.37 27.84 -30.99
CA ASN A 2 -18.08 28.54 -31.03
C ASN A 2 -17.47 28.71 -29.62
N GLN A 3 -16.19 29.09 -29.52
CA GLN A 3 -15.50 29.25 -28.23
C GLN A 3 -16.13 30.30 -27.29
N SER A 4 -16.74 31.34 -27.85
CA SER A 4 -17.37 32.42 -27.06
C SER A 4 -18.69 31.97 -26.46
N GLU A 5 -19.50 31.26 -27.24
CA GLU A 5 -20.73 30.62 -26.80
C GLU A 5 -20.43 29.54 -25.75
N PHE A 6 -19.39 28.72 -25.97
CA PHE A 6 -18.92 27.72 -25.01
C PHE A 6 -18.44 28.36 -23.69
N ALA A 7 -17.77 29.50 -23.75
CA ALA A 7 -17.38 30.26 -22.57
C ALA A 7 -18.59 30.75 -21.77
N ALA A 8 -19.64 31.24 -22.46
CA ALA A 8 -20.87 31.69 -21.83
C ALA A 8 -21.66 30.54 -21.16
N LEU A 9 -21.69 29.35 -21.78
CA LEU A 9 -22.34 28.16 -21.24
C LEU A 9 -21.71 27.71 -19.90
N HIS A 10 -20.39 27.82 -19.77
CA HIS A 10 -19.65 27.43 -18.57
C HIS A 10 -19.41 28.58 -17.58
N GLY A 11 -19.90 29.79 -17.87
CA GLY A 11 -19.71 30.97 -17.01
C GLY A 11 -18.24 31.39 -16.84
N VAL A 12 -17.38 31.09 -17.81
CA VAL A 12 -15.93 31.37 -17.75
C VAL A 12 -15.51 32.38 -18.82
N SER A 13 -14.33 32.98 -18.66
CA SER A 13 -13.77 33.89 -19.68
C SER A 13 -13.34 33.13 -20.95
N ARG A 14 -13.40 33.77 -22.12
CA ARG A 14 -12.87 33.23 -23.39
C ARG A 14 -11.41 32.80 -23.29
N LYS A 15 -10.60 33.53 -22.49
CA LYS A 15 -9.19 33.18 -22.22
C LYS A 15 -9.06 31.82 -21.52
N THR A 16 -10.00 31.46 -20.65
CA THR A 16 -10.05 30.16 -19.98
C THR A 16 -10.30 29.03 -20.98
N VAL A 17 -11.22 29.25 -21.93
CA VAL A 17 -11.51 28.30 -23.01
C VAL A 17 -10.32 28.14 -23.96
N THR A 18 -9.58 29.22 -24.25
CA THR A 18 -8.32 29.13 -25.02
C THR A 18 -7.27 28.28 -24.29
N LYS A 19 -7.14 28.43 -22.96
CA LYS A 19 -6.26 27.56 -22.16
C LYS A 19 -6.72 26.10 -22.14
N TRP A 20 -8.02 25.83 -22.15
CA TRP A 20 -8.53 24.46 -22.27
C TRP A 20 -8.24 23.86 -23.64
N LYS A 21 -8.30 24.67 -24.70
CA LYS A 21 -7.85 24.29 -26.05
C LYS A 21 -6.35 23.97 -26.07
N GLU A 22 -5.50 24.84 -25.51
CA GLU A 22 -4.04 24.63 -25.42
C GLU A 22 -3.68 23.36 -24.64
N ARG A 23 -4.50 22.98 -23.66
CA ARG A 23 -4.33 21.76 -22.85
C ARG A 23 -4.93 20.51 -23.49
N GLY A 24 -5.55 20.61 -24.67
CA GLY A 24 -6.18 19.48 -25.36
C GLY A 24 -7.47 18.98 -24.71
N TRP A 25 -8.12 19.78 -23.85
CA TRP A 25 -9.33 19.36 -23.13
C TRP A 25 -10.61 19.59 -23.95
N LEU A 26 -10.54 20.33 -25.06
CA LEU A 26 -11.67 20.59 -25.95
C LEU A 26 -11.58 19.74 -27.21
N VAL A 27 -12.68 19.08 -27.55
CA VAL A 27 -12.83 18.29 -28.77
C VAL A 27 -13.54 19.15 -29.83
N PHE A 28 -12.93 19.27 -31.00
CA PHE A 28 -13.48 20.02 -32.13
C PHE A 28 -13.98 19.06 -33.21
N ALA A 29 -15.21 19.28 -33.66
CA ALA A 29 -15.78 18.66 -34.84
C ALA A 29 -15.77 19.71 -35.98
N GLY A 30 -14.64 19.80 -36.68
CA GLY A 30 -14.39 20.86 -37.66
C GLY A 30 -14.21 22.24 -37.01
N ASP A 31 -14.99 23.23 -37.43
CA ASP A 31 -14.95 24.60 -36.87
C ASP A 31 -15.83 24.77 -35.61
N ALA A 32 -16.57 23.73 -35.23
CA ALA A 32 -17.45 23.73 -34.07
C ALA A 32 -16.88 22.87 -32.92
N ILE A 33 -17.05 23.34 -31.68
CA ILE A 33 -16.75 22.55 -30.48
C ILE A 33 -17.84 21.48 -30.31
N ASP A 34 -17.43 20.24 -30.13
CA ASP A 34 -18.29 19.16 -29.63
C ASP A 34 -18.46 19.36 -28.13
N VAL A 35 -19.64 19.86 -27.75
CA VAL A 35 -19.99 20.18 -26.36
C VAL A 35 -19.99 18.94 -25.48
N LYS A 36 -20.45 17.80 -25.99
CA LYS A 36 -20.59 16.57 -25.19
C LYS A 36 -19.22 15.97 -24.91
N ALA A 37 -18.37 15.85 -25.93
CA ALA A 37 -17.03 15.30 -25.79
C ALA A 37 -16.10 16.26 -25.00
N SER A 38 -16.21 17.57 -25.24
CA SER A 38 -15.46 18.58 -24.48
C SER A 38 -15.89 18.63 -23.01
N ASN A 39 -17.19 18.50 -22.71
CA ASN A 39 -17.66 18.47 -21.33
C ASN A 39 -17.22 17.19 -20.62
N ALA A 40 -17.21 16.05 -21.30
CA ALA A 40 -16.68 14.81 -20.73
C ALA A 40 -15.20 14.94 -20.37
N ASN A 41 -14.39 15.56 -21.23
CA ASN A 41 -12.98 15.85 -20.93
C ASN A 41 -12.81 16.88 -19.82
N LEU A 42 -13.65 17.92 -19.78
CA LEU A 42 -13.62 18.90 -18.70
C LEU A 42 -13.99 18.27 -17.35
N THR A 43 -14.99 17.40 -17.25
CA THR A 43 -15.28 16.67 -16.00
C THR A 43 -14.11 15.77 -15.57
N ARG A 44 -13.35 15.22 -16.52
CA ARG A 44 -12.17 14.38 -16.23
C ARG A 44 -10.96 15.18 -15.76
N TYR A 45 -10.73 16.38 -16.29
CA TYR A 45 -9.48 17.14 -16.07
C TYR A 45 -9.65 18.44 -15.29
N ARG A 46 -10.89 18.93 -15.11
CA ARG A 46 -11.15 20.16 -14.37
C ARG A 46 -11.08 19.88 -12.88
N ARG A 47 -10.23 20.66 -12.22
CA ARG A 47 -10.20 20.83 -10.77
C ARG A 47 -11.36 21.72 -10.36
N ASP A 48 -12.56 21.17 -10.20
CA ASP A 48 -13.66 21.93 -9.64
C ASP A 48 -13.37 22.24 -8.16
N GLY A 49 -13.45 23.52 -7.78
CA GLY A 49 -13.31 23.96 -6.38
C GLY A 49 -11.90 24.26 -5.86
N ALA A 50 -10.86 24.42 -6.68
CA ALA A 50 -9.63 25.05 -6.20
C ALA A 50 -9.75 26.58 -6.25
N PRO A 51 -9.44 27.32 -5.16
CA PRO A 51 -9.43 28.77 -5.22
C PRO A 51 -8.48 29.19 -6.35
N ALA A 52 -8.94 30.13 -7.17
CA ALA A 52 -8.15 30.73 -8.22
C ALA A 52 -6.89 31.34 -7.59
N VAL A 53 -5.77 30.62 -7.61
CA VAL A 53 -4.46 31.17 -7.27
C VAL A 53 -3.99 32.02 -8.45
N THR A 54 -4.71 33.10 -8.67
CA THR A 54 -4.23 34.31 -9.33
C THR A 54 -4.55 35.44 -8.36
N GLN A 55 -3.88 35.43 -7.22
CA GLN A 55 -3.59 36.70 -6.56
C GLN A 55 -2.58 37.41 -7.45
N SER A 56 -3.01 38.49 -8.11
CA SER A 56 -2.10 39.46 -8.74
C SER A 56 -1.37 40.24 -7.65
N ALA A 57 -0.50 39.56 -6.90
CA ALA A 57 0.45 40.22 -6.02
C ALA A 57 1.68 40.61 -6.85
N LYS A 58 1.87 41.91 -7.08
CA LYS A 58 3.18 42.47 -7.44
C LYS A 58 4.14 42.18 -6.28
N GLN A 59 4.81 41.04 -6.29
CA GLN A 59 5.95 40.78 -5.41
C GLN A 59 7.23 40.83 -6.23
N THR A 60 8.07 41.77 -5.86
CA THR A 60 9.45 41.93 -6.30
C THR A 60 10.23 40.62 -6.14
N ALA A 61 10.90 40.21 -7.21
CA ALA A 61 11.72 39.00 -7.26
C ALA A 61 12.85 39.05 -6.22
N LYS A 62 12.67 38.32 -5.12
CA LYS A 62 13.78 37.82 -4.31
C LYS A 62 13.75 36.30 -4.41
N GLY A 63 14.61 35.76 -5.25
CA GLY A 63 14.68 34.34 -5.56
C GLY A 63 15.12 33.53 -4.34
N ASN A 64 14.18 32.85 -3.70
CA ASN A 64 14.52 31.67 -2.91
C ASN A 64 14.74 30.51 -3.90
N LYS A 65 16.01 30.20 -4.16
CA LYS A 65 16.41 28.95 -4.82
C LYS A 65 15.99 27.78 -3.92
N ARG A 66 14.76 27.31 -4.10
CA ARG A 66 14.40 25.95 -3.69
C ARG A 66 15.18 25.03 -4.63
N GLN A 67 16.16 24.31 -4.10
CA GLN A 67 16.73 23.16 -4.82
C GLN A 67 15.58 22.20 -5.08
N SER A 68 15.13 22.14 -6.33
CA SER A 68 14.35 21.01 -6.79
C SER A 68 15.29 19.81 -6.73
N VAL A 69 15.02 18.88 -5.82
CA VAL A 69 15.54 17.53 -5.94
C VAL A 69 14.78 16.90 -7.11
N THR A 70 15.19 17.25 -8.32
CA THR A 70 14.79 16.56 -9.55
C THR A 70 15.57 15.26 -9.56
N LEU A 71 15.03 14.23 -8.91
CA LEU A 71 15.12 12.90 -9.49
C LEU A 71 14.53 13.02 -10.89
N ALA A 72 15.31 12.67 -11.89
CA ALA A 72 14.92 12.72 -13.29
C ALA A 72 13.79 11.72 -13.56
N ALA A 73 12.57 12.06 -13.14
CA ALA A 73 11.38 11.50 -13.71
C ALA A 73 11.34 12.01 -15.15
N LYS A 74 11.73 11.16 -16.09
CA LYS A 74 11.56 11.37 -17.52
C LYS A 74 10.09 11.68 -17.74
N GLY A 75 9.75 12.98 -17.85
CA GLY A 75 8.36 13.41 -18.04
C GLY A 75 7.83 12.72 -19.29
N VAL A 76 6.69 12.04 -19.17
CA VAL A 76 6.10 11.35 -20.31
C VAL A 76 5.64 12.40 -21.30
N THR A 77 6.24 12.38 -22.49
CA THR A 77 5.92 13.28 -23.60
C THR A 77 4.67 12.77 -24.29
N LEU A 78 3.65 13.64 -24.40
CA LEU A 78 2.50 13.40 -25.26
C LEU A 78 2.99 13.35 -26.72
N GLU A 79 2.64 12.30 -27.46
CA GLU A 79 2.84 12.27 -28.91
C GLU A 79 1.76 13.11 -29.62
N ASP A 80 2.03 13.57 -30.84
CA ASP A 80 1.11 14.44 -31.58
C ASP A 80 -0.25 13.75 -31.81
N GLY A 81 -1.29 14.23 -31.13
CA GLY A 81 -2.66 13.71 -31.22
C GLY A 81 -3.06 12.72 -30.13
N GLU A 82 -2.12 12.31 -29.26
CA GLU A 82 -2.40 11.41 -28.13
C GLU A 82 -3.14 12.16 -27.01
N SER A 83 -4.22 11.58 -26.51
CA SER A 83 -4.95 12.18 -25.38
C SER A 83 -4.24 11.93 -24.05
N ALA A 84 -4.39 12.84 -23.08
CA ALA A 84 -3.85 12.63 -21.74
C ALA A 84 -4.38 11.35 -21.06
N SER A 85 -5.56 10.86 -21.47
CA SER A 85 -6.17 9.60 -21.04
C SER A 85 -5.38 8.40 -21.57
N GLU A 86 -4.96 8.47 -22.81
CA GLU A 86 -4.24 7.40 -23.52
C GLU A 86 -2.80 7.29 -23.00
N VAL A 87 -2.15 8.44 -22.73
CA VAL A 87 -0.88 8.48 -22.00
C VAL A 87 -1.02 7.90 -20.60
N ALA A 88 -2.06 8.28 -19.85
CA ALA A 88 -2.28 7.76 -18.50
C ALA A 88 -2.50 6.23 -18.50
N GLY A 89 -3.29 5.72 -19.44
CA GLY A 89 -3.50 4.27 -19.62
C GLY A 89 -2.23 3.51 -20.02
N ARG A 90 -1.35 4.11 -20.83
CA ARG A 90 -0.05 3.52 -21.19
C ARG A 90 0.93 3.46 -20.02
N ILE A 91 0.93 4.46 -19.15
CA ILE A 91 1.84 4.55 -17.99
C ILE A 91 1.40 3.62 -16.87
N LEU A 92 0.09 3.57 -16.61
CA LEU A 92 -0.47 2.73 -15.56
C LEU A 92 -0.37 1.26 -15.98
N SER A 93 0.44 0.49 -15.26
CA SER A 93 0.58 -0.94 -15.49
C SER A 93 -0.65 -1.67 -14.97
N GLY A 94 -1.47 -2.22 -15.87
CA GLY A 94 -2.68 -2.99 -15.54
C GLY A 94 -3.97 -2.34 -16.09
N ASN A 95 -5.09 -3.08 -16.05
CA ASN A 95 -6.42 -2.57 -16.41
C ASN A 95 -6.93 -1.62 -15.31
N VAL A 96 -6.37 -0.41 -15.24
CA VAL A 96 -6.81 0.63 -14.31
C VAL A 96 -7.84 1.49 -15.01
N GLU A 97 -9.07 1.49 -14.47
CA GLU A 97 -10.12 2.39 -14.94
C GLU A 97 -9.74 3.84 -14.62
N LEU A 98 -9.78 4.70 -15.64
CA LEU A 98 -9.47 6.12 -15.49
C LEU A 98 -10.68 6.84 -14.88
N LEU A 99 -10.66 6.96 -13.56
CA LEU A 99 -11.64 7.70 -12.75
C LEU A 99 -11.64 9.19 -13.09
N SER A 100 -12.73 9.89 -12.76
CA SER A 100 -12.74 11.35 -12.79
C SER A 100 -11.75 11.93 -11.78
N PHE A 101 -11.36 13.20 -11.95
CA PHE A 101 -10.37 13.84 -11.08
C PHE A 101 -10.76 13.81 -9.60
N ASP A 102 -12.02 14.12 -9.29
CA ASP A 102 -12.50 14.18 -7.91
C ASP A 102 -12.59 12.78 -7.28
N GLU A 103 -13.02 11.78 -8.04
CA GLU A 103 -13.02 10.37 -7.62
C GLU A 103 -11.60 9.86 -7.38
N ALA A 104 -10.68 10.10 -8.32
CA ALA A 104 -9.28 9.71 -8.19
C ALA A 104 -8.62 10.38 -6.98
N ARG A 105 -8.95 11.65 -6.70
CA ARG A 105 -8.46 12.37 -5.52
C ARG A 105 -9.01 11.77 -4.24
N CYS A 106 -10.32 11.53 -4.17
CA CYS A 106 -10.95 10.90 -3.01
C CYS A 106 -10.32 9.53 -2.71
N LEU A 107 -10.19 8.69 -3.74
CA LEU A 107 -9.56 7.38 -3.65
C LEU A 107 -8.13 7.48 -3.10
N LYS A 108 -7.32 8.41 -3.63
CA LYS A 108 -5.96 8.65 -3.18
C LYS A 108 -5.91 9.04 -1.69
N GLU A 109 -6.74 9.99 -1.25
CA GLU A 109 -6.75 10.43 0.15
C GLU A 109 -7.17 9.28 1.09
N ASN A 110 -8.14 8.45 0.68
CA ASN A 110 -8.54 7.27 1.44
C ASN A 110 -7.38 6.27 1.61
N TYR A 111 -6.69 5.94 0.51
CA TYR A 111 -5.53 5.04 0.58
C TYR A 111 -4.36 5.63 1.39
N LEU A 112 -4.13 6.95 1.31
CA LEU A 112 -3.15 7.61 2.15
C LEU A 112 -3.53 7.53 3.63
N GLY A 113 -4.82 7.67 3.96
CA GLY A 113 -5.34 7.45 5.31
C GLY A 113 -5.10 6.02 5.80
N LEU A 114 -5.43 5.02 4.98
CA LEU A 114 -5.21 3.60 5.31
C LEU A 114 -3.72 3.28 5.49
N MET A 115 -2.84 3.82 4.64
CA MET A 115 -1.40 3.65 4.80
C MET A 115 -0.88 4.31 6.08
N ALA A 116 -1.36 5.52 6.40
CA ALA A 116 -1.01 6.19 7.65
C ALA A 116 -1.50 5.42 8.88
N GLN A 117 -2.71 4.86 8.81
CA GLN A 117 -3.25 3.99 9.86
C GLN A 117 -2.41 2.73 10.04
N LEU A 118 -2.09 2.01 8.96
CA LEU A 118 -1.23 0.82 9.01
C LEU A 118 0.15 1.16 9.58
N GLU A 119 0.73 2.28 9.18
CA GLU A 119 2.00 2.75 9.75
C GLU A 119 1.89 3.05 11.24
N TYR A 120 0.81 3.69 11.67
CA TYR A 120 0.54 3.97 13.08
C TYR A 120 0.41 2.66 13.86
N GLU A 121 -0.42 1.72 13.39
CA GLU A 121 -0.63 0.42 14.04
C GLU A 121 0.68 -0.37 14.16
N ARG A 122 1.50 -0.39 13.10
CA ARG A 122 2.84 -0.99 13.12
C ARG A 122 3.76 -0.30 14.13
N LYS A 123 3.82 1.04 14.16
CA LYS A 123 4.67 1.79 15.09
C LYS A 123 4.19 1.69 16.54
N SER A 124 2.88 1.55 16.75
CA SER A 124 2.28 1.34 18.06
C SER A 124 2.48 -0.09 18.60
N GLY A 125 2.94 -1.02 17.76
CA GLY A 125 3.13 -2.42 18.12
C GLY A 125 1.84 -3.24 18.12
N SER A 126 0.75 -2.72 17.56
CA SER A 126 -0.52 -3.44 17.45
C SER A 126 -0.54 -4.49 16.34
N LEU A 127 0.40 -4.42 15.39
CA LEU A 127 0.56 -5.39 14.30
C LEU A 127 1.81 -6.22 14.52
N VAL A 128 1.69 -7.52 14.27
CA VAL A 128 2.81 -8.46 14.26
C VAL A 128 2.97 -9.00 12.84
N GLU A 129 4.20 -8.99 12.34
CA GLU A 129 4.52 -9.62 11.07
C GLU A 129 4.44 -11.14 11.22
N LEU A 130 3.59 -11.78 10.43
CA LEU A 130 3.28 -13.19 10.54
C LEU A 130 4.51 -14.08 10.33
N ASP A 131 5.38 -13.72 9.37
CA ASP A 131 6.63 -14.45 9.10
C ASP A 131 7.57 -14.39 10.30
N THR A 132 7.72 -13.21 10.92
CA THR A 132 8.52 -13.02 12.13
C THR A 132 7.93 -13.79 13.32
N ALA A 133 6.61 -13.73 13.54
CA ALA A 133 5.95 -14.49 14.60
C ALA A 133 6.12 -16.01 14.41
N THR A 134 5.97 -16.49 13.18
CA THR A 134 6.13 -17.90 12.83
C THR A 134 7.56 -18.36 13.08
N ALA A 135 8.54 -17.58 12.66
CA ALA A 135 9.95 -17.89 12.86
C ALA A 135 10.32 -17.98 14.35
N ILE A 136 9.90 -16.99 15.15
CA ILE A 136 10.14 -16.98 16.60
C ILE A 136 9.47 -18.19 17.26
N LEU A 137 8.19 -18.44 16.95
CA LEU A 137 7.44 -19.54 17.53
C LEU A 137 8.09 -20.90 17.18
N PHE A 138 8.51 -21.07 15.94
CA PHE A 138 9.17 -22.28 15.49
C PHE A 138 10.52 -22.50 16.20
N GLU A 139 11.33 -21.45 16.35
CA GLU A 139 12.61 -21.54 17.04
C GLU A 139 12.43 -21.86 18.54
N GLU A 140 11.46 -21.24 19.20
CA GLU A 140 11.13 -21.51 20.61
C GLU A 140 10.68 -22.97 20.82
N PHE A 141 9.77 -23.47 20.00
CA PHE A 141 9.35 -24.88 20.10
C PHE A 141 10.46 -25.86 19.74
N ARG A 142 11.34 -25.49 18.80
CA ARG A 142 12.54 -26.26 18.50
C ARG A 142 13.47 -26.32 19.71
N ALA A 143 13.76 -25.19 20.33
CA ALA A 143 14.59 -25.11 21.53
C ALA A 143 13.99 -25.93 22.68
N GLN A 144 12.66 -25.87 22.86
CA GLN A 144 11.95 -26.67 23.85
C GLN A 144 12.06 -28.18 23.57
N ARG A 145 11.90 -28.60 22.31
CA ARG A 145 12.08 -30.00 21.90
C ARG A 145 13.51 -30.47 22.19
N ASP A 146 14.50 -29.70 21.78
CA ASP A 146 15.91 -30.05 21.96
C ASP A 146 16.28 -30.10 23.47
N ALA A 147 15.70 -29.22 24.28
CA ALA A 147 15.84 -29.24 25.74
C ALA A 147 15.23 -30.51 26.37
N TRP A 148 14.07 -30.96 25.88
CA TRP A 148 13.46 -32.23 26.32
C TRP A 148 14.30 -33.43 25.90
N LEU A 149 14.82 -33.48 24.67
CA LEU A 149 15.65 -34.58 24.19
C LEU A 149 16.95 -34.73 25.01
N ASN A 150 17.52 -33.62 25.49
CA ASN A 150 18.71 -33.66 26.34
C ASN A 150 18.39 -33.76 27.86
N TRP A 151 17.12 -33.74 28.25
CA TRP A 151 16.75 -33.78 29.65
C TRP A 151 17.04 -35.14 30.32
N PRO A 152 16.75 -36.31 29.70
CA PRO A 152 17.05 -37.62 30.29
C PRO A 152 18.52 -37.82 30.64
N THR A 153 19.45 -37.38 29.79
CA THR A 153 20.89 -37.54 30.03
C THR A 153 21.38 -36.66 31.18
N ARG A 154 20.74 -35.51 31.40
CA ARG A 154 21.08 -34.57 32.48
C ARG A 154 20.47 -34.97 33.82
N VAL A 155 19.21 -35.41 33.83
CA VAL A 155 18.46 -35.69 35.08
C VAL A 155 18.46 -37.17 35.44
N GLY A 156 18.55 -38.07 34.47
CA GLY A 156 18.53 -39.52 34.70
C GLY A 156 19.57 -40.01 35.69
N PRO A 157 20.86 -39.63 35.59
CA PRO A 157 21.88 -40.04 36.57
C PRO A 157 21.62 -39.50 37.99
N ILE A 158 21.12 -38.27 38.10
CA ILE A 158 20.79 -37.64 39.38
C ILE A 158 19.62 -38.39 40.03
N LEU A 159 18.56 -38.64 39.26
CA LEU A 159 17.38 -39.37 39.70
C LEU A 159 17.73 -40.82 40.10
N ALA A 160 18.63 -41.46 39.36
CA ALA A 160 19.09 -42.81 39.65
C ALA A 160 19.86 -42.88 40.98
N ALA A 161 20.72 -41.88 41.25
CA ALA A 161 21.43 -41.77 42.51
C ALA A 161 20.48 -41.56 43.70
N ASP A 162 19.47 -40.70 43.54
CA ASP A 162 18.48 -40.40 44.59
C ASP A 162 17.61 -41.63 44.93
N LEU A 163 17.29 -42.45 43.93
CA LEU A 163 16.46 -43.66 44.09
C LEU A 163 17.26 -44.93 44.37
N GLY A 164 18.60 -44.87 44.31
CA GLY A 164 19.47 -46.03 44.49
C GLY A 164 19.34 -47.10 43.39
N VAL A 165 19.05 -46.68 42.15
CA VAL A 165 18.87 -47.56 40.99
C VAL A 165 19.99 -47.37 39.95
N GLU A 166 20.07 -48.28 38.98
CA GLU A 166 21.07 -48.26 37.91
C GLU A 166 20.80 -47.10 36.93
N ALA A 167 21.83 -46.29 36.66
CA ALA A 167 21.68 -45.01 35.96
C ALA A 167 21.35 -45.16 34.48
N ASP A 168 21.96 -46.12 33.79
CA ASP A 168 21.76 -46.31 32.36
C ASP A 168 20.31 -46.74 32.09
N ARG A 169 19.76 -47.64 32.92
CA ARG A 169 18.35 -48.05 32.84
C ARG A 169 17.37 -46.89 33.05
N VAL A 170 17.67 -45.96 33.96
CA VAL A 170 16.82 -44.77 34.17
C VAL A 170 16.87 -43.86 32.96
N VAL A 171 18.06 -43.57 32.42
CA VAL A 171 18.22 -42.73 31.24
C VAL A 171 17.51 -43.34 30.02
N GLU A 172 17.67 -44.64 29.79
CA GLU A 172 17.02 -45.38 28.71
C GLU A 172 15.49 -45.27 28.81
N THR A 173 14.94 -45.58 29.99
CA THR A 173 13.49 -45.54 30.23
C THR A 173 12.93 -44.14 30.05
N LEU A 174 13.59 -43.12 30.61
CA LEU A 174 13.18 -41.72 30.47
C LEU A 174 13.24 -41.26 29.01
N THR A 175 14.28 -41.66 28.27
CA THR A 175 14.43 -41.31 26.84
C THR A 175 13.24 -41.81 26.02
N ALA A 176 12.83 -43.07 26.23
CA ALA A 176 11.67 -43.64 25.55
C ALA A 176 10.37 -42.87 25.86
N HIS A 177 10.14 -42.52 27.13
CA HIS A 177 8.96 -41.75 27.53
C HIS A 177 8.96 -40.32 26.99
N VAL A 178 10.11 -39.64 27.01
CA VAL A 178 10.24 -38.29 26.46
C VAL A 178 10.02 -38.28 24.95
N HIS A 179 10.57 -39.24 24.20
CA HIS A 179 10.32 -39.36 22.77
C HIS A 179 8.83 -39.58 22.46
N LYS A 180 8.16 -40.45 23.21
CA LYS A 180 6.71 -40.64 23.07
C LYS A 180 5.94 -39.35 23.36
N HIS A 181 6.31 -38.61 24.40
CA HIS A 181 5.68 -37.34 24.76
C HIS A 181 5.84 -36.28 23.67
N ILE A 182 7.06 -36.10 23.14
CA ILE A 182 7.34 -35.16 22.05
C ILE A 182 6.54 -35.54 20.80
N ALA A 183 6.44 -36.84 20.46
CA ALA A 183 5.66 -37.30 19.32
C ALA A 183 4.17 -36.93 19.46
N GLN A 184 3.59 -37.11 20.65
CA GLN A 184 2.21 -36.72 20.94
C GLN A 184 1.99 -35.20 20.85
N LEU A 185 2.96 -34.40 21.26
CA LEU A 185 2.90 -32.94 21.12
C LEU A 185 3.02 -32.46 19.67
N GLY A 186 3.58 -33.28 18.78
CA GLY A 186 3.74 -32.97 17.35
C GLY A 186 2.47 -33.09 16.52
N GLU A 187 1.36 -33.56 17.10
CA GLU A 187 0.04 -33.68 16.46
C GLU A 187 -0.99 -32.63 16.97
N PRO A 188 -0.67 -31.31 17.07
CA PRO A 188 -1.66 -30.36 17.54
C PRO A 188 -2.64 -29.99 16.42
N GLU A 189 -3.95 -30.19 16.67
CA GLU A 189 -4.99 -29.54 15.88
C GLU A 189 -5.09 -28.07 16.32
N ALA A 190 -4.38 -27.19 15.60
CA ALA A 190 -4.48 -25.76 15.82
C ALA A 190 -5.84 -25.25 15.31
N ASN A 191 -6.87 -25.27 16.17
CA ASN A 191 -8.18 -24.73 15.86
C ASN A 191 -8.24 -23.23 16.20
N PHE A 192 -7.92 -22.38 15.23
CA PHE A 192 -7.94 -20.92 15.39
C PHE A 192 -9.34 -20.32 15.44
N SER A 193 -10.39 -21.11 15.12
CA SER A 193 -11.77 -20.62 15.05
C SER A 193 -12.50 -20.55 16.40
N GLU A 194 -11.96 -21.18 17.45
CA GLU A 194 -12.61 -21.20 18.78
C GLU A 194 -12.29 -19.99 19.66
N ARG A 195 -11.33 -19.13 19.28
CA ARG A 195 -10.90 -17.96 20.08
C ARG A 195 -11.37 -16.60 19.56
N GLU A 196 -12.11 -16.57 18.45
CA GLU A 196 -12.80 -15.36 17.98
C GLU A 196 -14.19 -15.27 18.63
N GLY A 197 -14.22 -14.87 19.90
CA GLY A 197 -15.44 -14.60 20.68
C GLY A 197 -15.35 -13.29 21.43
#